data_AF-A0A535IX15-F1
#
_entry.id   AF-A0A535IX15-F1
#
_cell.length_a   1.000
_cell.length_b   1.000
_cell.length_c   1.000
_cell.angle_alpha   90.00
_cell.angle_beta   90.00
_cell.angle_gamma   90.00
#
_symmetry.space_group_name_H-M   'P 1'
#
loop_
_entity.id
_entity.type
_entity.pdbx_description
1 polymer ?
#
loop_
_entity_poly.entity_id
_entity_poly.type
_entity_poly.pdbx_seq_one_letter_code
_entity_poly.pdbx_strand_id
1 'polypeptide(L)'
;MLTSDLIKPRLRMQGSTLSVEMVNEQDPSLQQIAQDVIGLFHRYRDQSQAAWEEAMRAYEGASVDYVLIRGLAKVLADAATFTPLTTPLPPATLREQVFARGPVFGNPDLFHTVTRQEVLQEVADTYGLSTGGLDEMLFADRRASYLLTDAGPAWTPSALLARYNLELARGALYWASHITIEVASNYKDLWKYIKLFKLMFWAEPKQGGGYRIDLDGPISPFVSSTLRYGRQFAAFLPALFLCERWQMRAYVHPPQGRGAMLYQLDHTSSLHSHFKRSGEFDSRLEADFANEFEQKIGSKRGTGI
;
A
#
# COMPACT_ATOMS: atom_id res chain seq x y z
N MET A 1 -1.67 1.30 0.55
CA MET A 1 -2.90 1.15 1.33
C MET A 1 -3.67 2.45 1.40
N LEU A 2 -5.00 2.34 1.42
CA LEU A 2 -5.90 3.48 1.58
C LEU A 2 -5.68 4.18 2.92
N THR A 3 -5.93 5.49 2.91
CA THR A 3 -5.89 6.35 4.09
C THR A 3 -7.23 6.31 4.83
N SER A 4 -7.20 6.69 6.10
CA SER A 4 -8.36 6.56 6.99
C SER A 4 -9.58 7.34 6.52
N ASP A 5 -9.39 8.51 5.92
CA ASP A 5 -10.43 9.36 5.33
C ASP A 5 -11.13 8.71 4.12
N LEU A 6 -10.45 7.82 3.39
CA LEU A 6 -11.04 7.07 2.27
C LEU A 6 -11.75 5.79 2.73
N ILE A 7 -11.32 5.21 3.86
CA ILE A 7 -11.90 3.99 4.43
C ILE A 7 -13.17 4.29 5.23
N LYS A 8 -13.11 5.30 6.11
CA LYS A 8 -14.19 5.68 7.03
C LYS A 8 -15.58 5.81 6.39
N PRO A 9 -15.74 6.43 5.21
CA PRO A 9 -17.05 6.57 4.57
C PRO A 9 -17.65 5.23 4.10
N ARG A 10 -16.82 4.19 3.92
CA ARG A 10 -17.22 2.85 3.48
C ARG A 10 -17.44 1.87 4.63
N LEU A 11 -17.30 2.31 5.88
CA LEU A 11 -17.62 1.49 7.03
C LEU A 11 -19.13 1.54 7.32
N ARG A 12 -19.71 0.38 7.62
CA ARG A 12 -21.11 0.23 8.03
C ARG A 12 -21.17 -0.49 9.35
N MET A 13 -21.99 0.02 10.25
CA MET A 13 -22.00 -0.39 11.65
C MET A 13 -23.44 -0.71 12.02
N GLN A 14 -23.68 -1.96 12.40
CA GLN A 14 -25.00 -2.45 12.76
C GLN A 14 -24.90 -3.25 14.06
N GLY A 15 -25.50 -2.73 15.12
CA GLY A 15 -25.34 -3.31 16.46
C GLY A 15 -23.86 -3.34 16.86
N SER A 16 -23.35 -4.54 17.15
CA SER A 16 -21.95 -4.79 17.50
C SER A 16 -21.09 -5.26 16.33
N THR A 17 -21.59 -5.19 15.09
CA THR A 17 -20.90 -5.70 13.89
C THR A 17 -20.44 -4.55 13.00
N LEU A 18 -19.22 -4.68 12.48
CA LEU A 18 -18.66 -3.82 11.44
C LEU A 18 -18.67 -4.58 10.11
N SER A 19 -19.19 -3.96 9.05
CA SER A 19 -19.01 -4.39 7.67
C SER A 19 -18.38 -3.29 6.83
N VAL A 20 -17.73 -3.71 5.74
CA VAL A 20 -17.15 -2.81 4.75
C VAL A 20 -18.07 -2.82 3.54
N GLU A 21 -18.59 -1.64 3.18
CA GLU A 21 -19.35 -1.44 1.95
C GLU A 21 -18.39 -1.50 0.75
N MET A 22 -18.28 -2.69 0.18
CA MET A 22 -17.53 -2.93 -1.05
C MET A 22 -18.31 -2.46 -2.27
N VAL A 23 -17.60 -2.18 -3.35
CA VAL A 23 -18.20 -1.86 -4.64
C VAL A 23 -18.32 -3.11 -5.51
N ASN A 24 -19.35 -3.14 -6.36
CA ASN A 24 -19.49 -4.21 -7.36
C ASN A 24 -18.49 -4.00 -8.49
N GLU A 25 -17.55 -4.93 -8.65
CA GLU A 25 -16.49 -4.89 -9.66
C GLU A 25 -17.02 -5.02 -11.08
N GLN A 26 -18.26 -5.50 -11.25
CA GLN A 26 -18.94 -5.67 -12.53
C GLN A 26 -19.92 -4.52 -12.87
N ASP A 27 -20.04 -3.52 -12.00
CA ASP A 27 -20.89 -2.36 -12.27
C ASP A 27 -20.33 -1.55 -13.45
N PRO A 28 -21.08 -1.35 -14.55
CA PRO A 28 -20.58 -0.64 -15.73
C PRO A 28 -20.19 0.81 -15.45
N SER A 29 -20.92 1.50 -14.57
CA SER A 29 -20.63 2.90 -14.22
C SER A 29 -19.32 3.02 -13.45
N LEU A 30 -19.09 2.11 -12.50
CA LEU A 30 -17.86 2.09 -11.71
C LEU A 30 -16.66 1.62 -12.54
N GLN A 31 -16.87 0.67 -13.46
CA GLN A 31 -15.84 0.28 -14.41
C GLN A 31 -15.46 1.43 -15.34
N GLN A 32 -16.42 2.26 -15.77
CA GLN A 32 -16.10 3.44 -16.56
C GLN A 32 -15.23 4.45 -15.77
N ILE A 33 -15.59 4.72 -14.51
CA ILE A 33 -14.77 5.59 -13.65
C ILE A 33 -13.36 5.02 -13.48
N ALA A 34 -13.24 3.71 -13.23
CA ALA A 34 -11.93 3.06 -13.12
C ALA A 34 -11.14 3.13 -14.43
N GLN A 35 -11.78 2.93 -15.58
CA GLN A 35 -11.17 3.05 -16.90
C GLN A 35 -10.64 4.46 -17.16
N ASP A 36 -11.41 5.48 -16.80
CA ASP A 36 -11.01 6.88 -16.97
C ASP A 36 -9.80 7.22 -16.10
N VAL A 37 -9.81 6.80 -14.83
CA VAL A 37 -8.71 7.03 -13.89
C VAL A 37 -7.44 6.28 -14.32
N ILE A 38 -7.55 5.03 -14.79
CA ILE A 38 -6.43 4.28 -15.38
C ILE A 38 -5.88 5.01 -16.61
N GLY A 39 -6.77 5.43 -17.51
CA GLY A 39 -6.42 6.15 -18.73
C GLY A 39 -5.73 7.47 -18.44
N LEU A 40 -6.18 8.21 -17.43
CA LEU A 40 -5.54 9.43 -16.96
C LEU A 40 -4.16 9.13 -16.39
N PHE A 41 -4.03 8.14 -15.51
CA PHE A 41 -2.75 7.76 -14.90
C PHE A 41 -1.68 7.41 -15.94
N HIS A 42 -2.06 6.68 -17.00
CA HIS A 42 -1.13 6.36 -18.10
C HIS A 42 -0.65 7.57 -18.90
N ARG A 43 -1.45 8.64 -19.02
CA ARG A 43 -1.03 9.88 -19.70
C ARG A 43 0.04 10.65 -18.91
N TYR A 44 0.14 10.40 -17.60
CA TYR A 44 1.13 11.00 -16.71
C TYR A 44 2.37 10.13 -16.52
N ARG A 45 2.61 9.17 -17.41
CA ARG A 45 3.90 8.46 -17.46
C ARG A 45 5.04 9.45 -17.67
N ASP A 46 6.14 9.25 -16.96
CA ASP A 46 7.31 10.13 -16.96
C ASP A 46 7.03 11.58 -16.48
N GLN A 47 5.84 11.84 -15.92
CA GLN A 47 5.50 13.10 -15.26
C GLN A 47 5.72 13.00 -13.75
N SER A 48 5.80 14.16 -13.09
CA SER A 48 6.00 14.23 -11.64
C SER A 48 4.78 13.75 -10.85
N GLN A 49 5.01 13.27 -9.64
CA GLN A 49 3.94 12.92 -8.70
C GLN A 49 3.01 14.13 -8.44
N ALA A 50 3.56 15.34 -8.36
CA ALA A 50 2.78 16.57 -8.22
C ALA A 50 1.85 16.82 -9.41
N ALA A 51 2.32 16.59 -10.64
CA ALA A 51 1.50 16.74 -11.84
C ALA A 51 0.33 15.75 -11.84
N TRP A 52 0.57 14.50 -11.43
CA TRP A 52 -0.49 13.52 -11.22
C TRP A 52 -1.50 13.95 -10.14
N GLU A 53 -1.03 14.42 -8.99
CA GLU A 53 -1.89 14.89 -7.90
C GLU A 53 -2.72 16.12 -8.28
N GLU A 54 -2.19 17.03 -9.10
CA GLU A 54 -2.94 18.16 -9.65
C GLU A 54 -4.00 17.71 -10.66
N ALA A 55 -3.63 16.79 -11.57
CA ALA A 55 -4.56 16.22 -12.54
C ALA A 55 -5.75 15.53 -11.88
N MET A 56 -5.50 14.79 -10.80
CA MET A 56 -6.56 14.14 -10.01
C MET A 56 -7.46 15.16 -9.32
N ARG A 57 -6.90 16.24 -8.74
CA ARG A 57 -7.70 17.32 -8.16
C ARG A 57 -8.62 17.97 -9.20
N ALA A 58 -8.13 18.19 -10.42
CA ALA A 58 -8.94 18.73 -11.52
C ALA A 58 -10.04 17.76 -11.96
N TYR A 59 -9.74 16.46 -12.07
CA TYR A 59 -10.72 15.43 -12.45
C TYR A 59 -11.81 15.24 -11.38
N GLU A 60 -11.44 15.26 -10.09
CA GLU A 60 -12.38 15.12 -8.97
C GLU A 60 -13.41 16.25 -8.89
N GLY A 61 -13.01 17.49 -9.19
CA GLY A 61 -13.87 18.67 -9.06
C GLY A 61 -15.18 18.60 -9.85
N ALA A 62 -15.29 17.68 -10.81
CA ALA A 62 -16.47 17.47 -11.64
C ALA A 62 -17.41 16.34 -11.18
N SER A 63 -17.06 15.57 -10.13
CA SER A 63 -17.77 14.33 -9.76
C SER A 63 -18.25 14.28 -8.31
N VAL A 64 -19.38 13.60 -8.10
CA VAL A 64 -19.94 13.31 -6.75
C VAL A 64 -19.28 12.09 -6.09
N ASP A 65 -18.59 11.24 -6.86
CA ASP A 65 -17.96 10.00 -6.41
C ASP A 65 -16.50 10.19 -5.95
N TYR A 66 -16.17 11.36 -5.42
CA TYR A 66 -14.79 11.76 -5.11
C TYR A 66 -14.06 10.78 -4.16
N VAL A 67 -14.77 10.14 -3.22
CA VAL A 67 -14.18 9.14 -2.30
C VAL A 67 -13.69 7.92 -3.07
N LEU A 68 -14.50 7.42 -4.02
CA LEU A 68 -14.11 6.29 -4.86
C LEU A 68 -12.93 6.68 -5.75
N ILE A 69 -13.04 7.81 -6.46
CA ILE A 69 -12.00 8.30 -7.38
C ILE A 69 -10.65 8.43 -6.67
N ARG A 70 -10.62 9.09 -5.49
CA ARG A 70 -9.42 9.18 -4.65
C ARG A 70 -8.90 7.83 -4.22
N GLY A 71 -9.80 6.92 -3.88
CA GLY A 71 -9.49 5.54 -3.55
C GLY A 71 -8.77 4.81 -4.68
N LEU A 72 -9.32 4.87 -5.90
CA LEU A 72 -8.74 4.24 -7.08
C LEU A 72 -7.38 4.86 -7.44
N ALA A 73 -7.29 6.18 -7.46
CA ALA A 73 -6.04 6.90 -7.70
C ALA A 73 -4.95 6.53 -6.68
N LYS A 74 -5.34 6.37 -5.41
CA LYS A 74 -4.43 5.93 -4.35
C LYS A 74 -3.95 4.50 -4.55
N VAL A 75 -4.82 3.60 -5.00
CA VAL A 75 -4.45 2.21 -5.31
C VAL A 75 -3.44 2.17 -6.46
N LEU A 76 -3.66 2.94 -7.53
CA LEU A 76 -2.71 3.05 -8.65
C LEU A 76 -1.36 3.59 -8.18
N ALA A 77 -1.36 4.74 -7.48
CA ALA A 77 -0.13 5.38 -7.01
C ALA A 77 0.67 4.48 -6.04
N ASP A 78 0.00 3.69 -5.20
CA ASP A 78 0.67 2.76 -4.28
C ASP A 78 1.27 1.53 -4.96
N ALA A 79 0.77 1.18 -6.15
CA ALA A 79 1.27 0.06 -6.95
C ALA A 79 2.34 0.49 -7.97
N ALA A 80 2.55 1.80 -8.11
CA ALA A 80 3.49 2.39 -9.04
C ALA A 80 4.87 2.65 -8.40
N THR A 81 5.87 2.86 -9.25
CA THR A 81 7.21 3.30 -8.84
C THR A 81 7.44 4.74 -9.30
N PHE A 82 7.69 5.60 -8.32
CA PHE A 82 8.12 6.98 -8.54
C PHE A 82 9.61 7.10 -8.24
N THR A 83 10.39 7.51 -9.22
CA THR A 83 11.86 7.58 -9.11
C THR A 83 12.30 9.05 -9.04
N PRO A 84 13.24 9.40 -8.13
CA PRO A 84 13.81 10.74 -8.08
C PRO A 84 14.43 11.13 -9.42
N LEU A 85 14.33 12.42 -9.77
CA LEU A 85 15.03 12.95 -10.94
C LEU A 85 16.55 12.87 -10.71
N THR A 86 17.27 12.34 -11.70
CA THR A 86 18.74 12.33 -11.67
C THR A 86 19.28 13.74 -11.85
N THR A 87 20.00 14.24 -10.87
CA THR A 87 20.62 15.57 -10.90
C THR A 87 22.15 15.45 -10.93
N PRO A 88 22.88 16.35 -11.63
CA PRO A 88 24.35 16.32 -11.66
C PRO A 88 25.00 16.57 -10.29
N LEU A 89 24.29 17.28 -9.42
CA LEU A 89 24.67 17.54 -8.03
C LEU A 89 23.54 17.15 -7.08
N PRO A 90 23.84 16.79 -5.81
CA PRO A 90 22.81 16.57 -4.80
C PRO A 90 21.90 17.82 -4.66
N PRO A 91 20.56 17.67 -4.72
CA PRO A 91 19.62 18.80 -4.62
C PRO A 91 19.81 19.64 -3.36
N ALA A 92 20.18 19.02 -2.23
CA ALA A 92 20.48 19.72 -0.99
C ALA A 92 21.66 20.70 -1.14
N THR A 93 22.72 20.29 -1.83
CA THR A 93 23.89 21.15 -2.11
C THR A 93 23.50 22.29 -3.03
N LEU A 94 22.71 22.01 -4.08
CA LEU A 94 22.23 23.06 -4.98
C LEU A 94 21.40 24.11 -4.22
N ARG A 95 20.47 23.66 -3.35
CA ARG A 95 19.68 24.56 -2.49
C ARG A 95 20.54 25.41 -1.57
N GLU A 96 21.57 24.84 -0.96
CA GLU A 96 22.51 25.58 -0.10
C GLU A 96 23.18 26.73 -0.88
N GLN A 97 23.68 26.46 -2.09
CA GLN A 97 24.36 27.46 -2.91
C GLN A 97 23.41 28.56 -3.39
N VAL A 98 22.21 28.19 -3.85
CA VAL A 98 21.20 29.17 -4.27
C VAL A 98 20.71 30.01 -3.10
N PHE A 99 20.37 29.39 -1.97
CA PHE A 99 19.78 30.10 -0.83
C PHE A 99 20.79 30.93 -0.03
N ALA A 100 22.09 30.65 -0.16
CA ALA A 100 23.15 31.49 0.41
C ALA A 100 23.18 32.93 -0.16
N ARG A 101 22.56 33.18 -1.32
CA ARG A 101 22.45 34.52 -1.93
C ARG A 101 21.33 35.38 -1.32
N GLY A 102 20.58 34.85 -0.35
CA GLY A 102 19.51 35.57 0.33
C GLY A 102 18.23 35.66 -0.49
N PRO A 103 17.25 36.48 -0.06
CA PRO A 103 16.01 36.66 -0.78
C PRO A 103 16.25 37.37 -2.12
N VAL A 104 15.68 36.82 -3.19
CA VAL A 104 15.75 37.35 -4.55
C VAL A 104 14.37 37.51 -5.15
N PHE A 105 14.20 38.49 -6.02
CA PHE A 105 12.92 38.83 -6.62
C PHE A 105 12.99 38.74 -8.14
N GLY A 106 11.82 38.67 -8.77
CA GLY A 106 11.73 38.66 -10.23
C GLY A 106 12.18 39.98 -10.86
N ASN A 107 11.85 41.10 -10.20
CA ASN A 107 12.30 42.43 -10.57
C ASN A 107 13.24 42.97 -9.48
N PRO A 108 14.32 43.67 -9.84
CA PRO A 108 15.21 44.27 -8.86
C PRO A 108 14.54 45.46 -8.16
N ASP A 109 14.89 45.69 -6.90
CA ASP A 109 14.47 46.87 -6.13
C ASP A 109 15.67 47.54 -5.42
N LEU A 110 15.42 48.61 -4.66
CA LEU A 110 16.47 49.38 -3.97
C LEU A 110 17.28 48.56 -2.96
N PHE A 111 16.72 47.47 -2.45
CA PHE A 111 17.34 46.60 -1.44
C PHE A 111 17.81 45.26 -2.03
N HIS A 112 17.29 44.87 -3.20
CA HIS A 112 17.56 43.62 -3.89
C HIS A 112 17.91 43.89 -5.35
N THR A 113 19.18 44.22 -5.57
CA THR A 113 19.68 44.58 -6.91
C THR A 113 19.92 43.38 -7.81
N VAL A 114 20.02 42.18 -7.23
CA VAL A 114 20.22 40.92 -7.97
C VAL A 114 18.88 40.21 -8.12
N THR A 115 18.57 39.86 -9.36
CA THR A 115 17.35 39.14 -9.71
C THR A 115 17.50 37.64 -9.47
N ARG A 116 16.36 36.94 -9.37
CA ARG A 116 16.33 35.48 -9.31
C ARG A 116 17.05 34.81 -10.49
N GLN A 117 16.88 35.33 -11.70
CA GLN A 117 17.52 34.75 -12.89
C GLN A 117 19.04 34.87 -12.83
N GLU A 118 19.56 36.01 -12.37
CA GLU A 118 21.01 36.21 -12.22
C GLU A 118 21.61 35.26 -11.19
N VAL A 119 20.96 35.07 -10.05
CA VAL A 119 21.43 34.09 -9.04
C VAL A 119 21.43 32.67 -9.57
N LEU A 120 20.37 32.25 -10.27
CA LEU A 120 20.31 30.91 -10.84
C LEU A 120 21.37 30.72 -11.93
N GLN A 121 21.61 31.73 -12.77
CA GLN A 121 22.66 31.70 -13.80
C GLN A 121 24.06 31.64 -13.19
N GLU A 122 24.34 32.44 -12.16
CA GLU A 122 25.63 32.42 -11.45
C GLU A 122 25.94 31.02 -10.88
N VAL A 123 24.93 30.39 -10.24
CA VAL A 123 25.08 29.03 -9.71
C VAL A 123 25.22 28.02 -10.85
N ALA A 124 24.48 28.17 -11.94
CA ALA A 124 24.62 27.31 -13.11
C ALA A 124 26.06 27.34 -13.65
N ASP A 125 26.59 28.55 -13.85
CA ASP A 125 27.92 28.78 -14.40
C ASP A 125 29.01 28.22 -13.48
N THR A 126 28.87 28.45 -12.16
CA THR A 126 29.80 27.95 -11.14
C THR A 126 29.95 26.43 -11.18
N TYR A 127 28.87 25.72 -11.48
CA TYR A 127 28.83 24.25 -11.46
C TYR A 127 28.75 23.61 -12.85
N GLY A 128 28.86 24.40 -13.92
CA GLY A 128 28.76 23.92 -15.30
C GLY A 128 27.41 23.29 -15.64
N LEU A 129 26.32 23.79 -15.03
CA LEU A 129 24.96 23.31 -15.24
C LEU A 129 24.25 24.16 -16.32
N SER A 130 23.23 23.57 -16.95
CA SER A 130 22.26 24.35 -17.73
C SER A 130 21.32 25.09 -16.78
N THR A 131 20.98 26.35 -17.06
CA THR A 131 19.93 27.05 -16.31
C THR A 131 18.55 26.47 -16.55
N GLY A 132 18.33 25.85 -17.71
CA GLY A 132 17.11 25.10 -17.99
C GLY A 132 16.98 23.90 -17.05
N GLY A 133 15.95 23.91 -16.21
CA GLY A 133 15.63 22.82 -15.29
C GLY A 133 16.22 22.95 -13.88
N LEU A 134 16.98 24.01 -13.57
CA LEU A 134 17.51 24.23 -12.22
C LEU A 134 16.43 24.20 -11.14
N ASP A 135 15.26 24.77 -11.44
CA ASP A 135 14.11 24.77 -10.52
C ASP A 135 13.63 23.39 -10.13
N GLU A 136 13.58 22.48 -11.11
CA GLU A 136 13.21 21.09 -10.87
C GLU A 136 14.32 20.38 -10.08
N MET A 137 15.58 20.65 -10.41
CA MET A 137 16.74 20.07 -9.73
C MET A 137 16.84 20.45 -8.25
N LEU A 138 16.47 21.69 -7.88
CA LEU A 138 16.48 22.15 -6.48
C LEU A 138 15.67 21.25 -5.55
N PHE A 139 14.59 20.68 -6.07
CA PHE A 139 13.64 19.88 -5.30
C PHE A 139 13.48 18.46 -5.87
N ALA A 140 14.44 17.98 -6.67
CA ALA A 140 14.44 16.64 -7.24
C ALA A 140 14.46 15.52 -6.17
N ASP A 141 14.91 15.84 -4.96
CA ASP A 141 14.90 14.97 -3.77
C ASP A 141 13.54 14.92 -3.04
N ARG A 142 12.56 15.72 -3.47
CA ARG A 142 11.19 15.69 -2.92
C ARG A 142 10.32 14.73 -3.69
N ARG A 143 9.52 13.92 -2.98
CA ARG A 143 8.57 12.97 -3.59
C ARG A 143 7.65 13.59 -4.63
N ALA A 144 7.19 14.81 -4.39
CA ALA A 144 6.36 15.57 -5.33
C ALA A 144 7.01 15.71 -6.73
N SER A 145 8.34 15.75 -6.80
CA SER A 145 9.12 15.88 -8.03
C SER A 145 9.52 14.53 -8.64
N TYR A 146 9.24 13.41 -7.98
CA TYR A 146 9.62 12.10 -8.48
C TYR A 146 8.78 11.75 -9.71
N LEU A 147 9.41 11.16 -10.71
CA LEU A 147 8.77 10.82 -11.97
C LEU A 147 8.12 9.44 -11.91
N LEU A 148 6.93 9.30 -12.50
CA LEU A 148 6.26 8.02 -12.67
C LEU A 148 6.98 7.17 -13.71
N THR A 149 7.91 6.32 -13.26
CA THR A 149 8.74 5.47 -14.13
C THR A 149 8.11 4.10 -14.40
N ASP A 150 7.29 3.60 -13.47
CA ASP A 150 6.53 2.36 -13.63
C ASP A 150 5.11 2.54 -13.07
N ALA A 151 4.11 2.26 -13.91
CA ALA A 151 2.70 2.37 -13.53
C ALA A 151 2.18 1.14 -12.76
N GLY A 152 3.04 0.15 -12.53
CA GLY A 152 2.69 -1.09 -11.83
C GLY A 152 2.06 -2.12 -12.78
N PRO A 153 1.20 -3.03 -12.29
CA PRO A 153 0.62 -4.08 -13.12
C PRO A 153 -0.31 -3.50 -14.20
N ALA A 154 -0.55 -4.28 -15.25
CA ALA A 154 -1.52 -3.92 -16.28
C ALA A 154 -2.95 -3.97 -15.71
N TRP A 155 -3.45 -2.82 -15.27
CA TRP A 155 -4.76 -2.70 -14.64
C TRP A 155 -5.89 -2.84 -15.65
N THR A 156 -6.85 -3.71 -15.33
CA THR A 156 -8.20 -3.63 -15.90
C THR A 156 -9.11 -2.88 -14.92
N PRO A 157 -10.23 -2.29 -15.37
CA PRO A 157 -11.19 -1.63 -14.48
C PRO A 157 -11.67 -2.53 -13.33
N SER A 158 -12.03 -3.77 -13.65
CA SER A 158 -12.47 -4.76 -12.65
C SER A 158 -11.36 -5.12 -11.66
N ALA A 159 -10.11 -5.32 -12.12
CA ALA A 159 -8.99 -5.62 -11.23
C ALA A 159 -8.65 -4.45 -10.30
N LEU A 160 -8.79 -3.20 -10.76
CA LEU A 160 -8.59 -2.02 -9.93
C LEU A 160 -9.67 -1.89 -8.86
N LEU A 161 -10.94 -2.11 -9.22
CA LEU A 161 -12.06 -2.14 -8.26
C LEU A 161 -11.89 -3.28 -7.23
N ALA A 162 -11.48 -4.46 -7.67
CA ALA A 162 -11.18 -5.60 -6.80
C ALA A 162 -10.05 -5.26 -5.81
N ARG A 163 -9.00 -4.60 -6.32
CA ARG A 163 -7.90 -4.15 -5.47
C ARG A 163 -8.36 -3.09 -4.48
N TYR A 164 -9.22 -2.18 -4.89
CA TYR A 164 -9.81 -1.17 -4.00
C TYR A 164 -10.65 -1.81 -2.88
N ASN A 165 -11.50 -2.78 -3.19
CA ASN A 165 -12.24 -3.57 -2.20
C ASN A 165 -11.31 -4.25 -1.18
N LEU A 166 -10.21 -4.84 -1.66
CA LEU A 166 -9.18 -5.41 -0.79
C LEU A 166 -8.56 -4.36 0.15
N GLU A 167 -8.19 -3.19 -0.37
CA GLU A 167 -7.59 -2.14 0.46
C GLU A 167 -8.59 -1.54 1.46
N LEU A 168 -9.88 -1.48 1.16
CA LEU A 168 -10.93 -1.14 2.13
C LEU A 168 -11.00 -2.18 3.26
N ALA A 169 -11.03 -3.47 2.89
CA ALA A 169 -11.08 -4.57 3.85
C ALA A 169 -9.86 -4.60 4.78
N ARG A 170 -8.66 -4.31 4.24
CA ARG A 170 -7.42 -4.13 5.02
C ARG A 170 -7.52 -2.93 5.95
N GLY A 171 -8.08 -1.82 5.44
CA GLY A 171 -8.23 -0.57 6.16
C GLY A 171 -9.03 -0.69 7.46
N ALA A 172 -10.04 -1.55 7.49
CA ALA A 172 -10.82 -1.83 8.71
C ALA A 172 -9.95 -2.35 9.87
N LEU A 173 -8.83 -3.03 9.56
CA LEU A 173 -7.93 -3.61 10.56
C LEU A 173 -6.97 -2.60 11.20
N TYR A 174 -6.92 -1.35 10.72
CA TYR A 174 -6.10 -0.31 11.36
C TYR A 174 -6.50 -0.02 12.80
N TRP A 175 -7.74 -0.34 13.17
CA TRP A 175 -8.29 -0.15 14.50
C TRP A 175 -8.52 -1.46 15.24
N ALA A 176 -7.91 -2.55 14.80
CA ALA A 176 -8.04 -3.85 15.47
C ALA A 176 -7.31 -3.84 16.82
N SER A 177 -7.98 -4.25 17.88
CA SER A 177 -7.34 -4.58 19.16
C SER A 177 -6.86 -6.02 19.17
N HIS A 178 -7.64 -6.93 18.57
CA HIS A 178 -7.35 -8.36 18.52
C HIS A 178 -7.90 -9.00 17.24
N ILE A 179 -7.20 -9.99 16.70
CA ILE A 179 -7.72 -10.87 15.66
C ILE A 179 -7.55 -12.33 16.07
N THR A 180 -8.61 -13.13 15.88
CA THR A 180 -8.54 -14.59 15.90
C THR A 180 -8.76 -15.10 14.48
N ILE A 181 -7.84 -15.94 14.00
CA ILE A 181 -7.94 -16.67 12.74
C ILE A 181 -8.04 -18.15 13.06
N GLU A 182 -8.97 -18.84 12.41
CA GLU A 182 -8.95 -20.29 12.37
C GLU A 182 -8.77 -20.74 10.93
N VAL A 183 -7.80 -21.62 10.70
CA VAL A 183 -7.43 -22.10 9.36
C VAL A 183 -7.30 -23.62 9.39
N ALA A 184 -7.88 -24.31 8.41
CA ALA A 184 -7.87 -25.77 8.36
C ALA A 184 -6.74 -26.35 7.49
N SER A 185 -6.45 -25.72 6.35
CA SER A 185 -5.49 -26.22 5.35
C SER A 185 -4.77 -25.07 4.63
N ASN A 186 -3.69 -25.39 3.90
CA ASN A 186 -2.91 -24.47 3.06
C ASN A 186 -2.40 -23.22 3.79
N TYR A 187 -2.08 -23.37 5.08
CA TYR A 187 -1.60 -22.28 5.95
C TYR A 187 -0.09 -22.01 5.85
N LYS A 188 0.66 -22.67 4.95
CA LYS A 188 2.11 -22.43 4.78
C LYS A 188 2.39 -20.97 4.42
N ASP A 189 1.67 -20.46 3.41
CA ASP A 189 1.80 -19.06 3.00
C ASP A 189 1.32 -18.10 4.10
N LEU A 190 0.26 -18.46 4.83
CA LEU A 190 -0.19 -17.66 5.97
C LEU A 190 0.93 -17.49 7.01
N TRP A 191 1.61 -18.57 7.40
CA TRP A 191 2.74 -18.49 8.33
C TRP A 191 3.89 -17.64 7.79
N LYS A 192 4.24 -17.84 6.51
CA LYS A 192 5.27 -17.06 5.84
C LYS A 192 4.97 -15.57 5.92
N TYR A 193 3.73 -15.17 5.62
CA TYR A 193 3.33 -13.76 5.65
C TYR A 193 3.20 -13.19 7.05
N ILE A 194 2.67 -13.94 8.03
CA ILE A 194 2.66 -13.53 9.45
C ILE A 194 4.08 -13.21 9.92
N LYS A 195 5.06 -14.07 9.58
CA LYS A 195 6.49 -13.87 9.91
C LYS A 195 7.10 -12.72 9.11
N LEU A 196 6.83 -12.62 7.81
CA LEU A 196 7.34 -11.55 6.94
C LEU A 196 6.91 -10.16 7.43
N PHE A 197 5.66 -10.03 7.86
CA PHE A 197 5.12 -8.80 8.40
C PHE A 197 5.46 -8.58 9.89
N LYS A 198 6.19 -9.51 10.50
CA LYS A 198 6.69 -9.43 11.88
C LYS A 198 5.57 -9.22 12.89
N LEU A 199 4.48 -9.97 12.71
CA LEU A 199 3.31 -9.86 13.60
C LEU A 199 3.54 -10.61 14.90
N MET A 200 2.96 -10.08 15.98
CA MET A 200 2.92 -10.77 17.27
C MET A 200 1.74 -11.74 17.24
N PHE A 201 2.02 -13.01 17.51
CA PHE A 201 1.00 -14.06 17.40
C PHE A 201 1.17 -15.13 18.48
N TRP A 202 0.04 -15.69 18.88
CA TRP A 202 -0.07 -16.96 19.59
C TRP A 202 -0.78 -17.97 18.69
N ALA A 203 -0.41 -19.24 18.77
CA ALA A 203 -0.99 -20.25 17.90
C ALA A 203 -1.14 -21.59 18.58
N GLU A 204 -2.28 -22.23 18.35
CA GLU A 204 -2.63 -23.53 18.93
C GLU A 204 -3.16 -24.45 17.82
N PRO A 205 -2.74 -25.73 17.79
CA PRO A 205 -3.31 -26.70 16.87
C PRO A 205 -4.77 -26.96 17.22
N LYS A 206 -5.63 -27.10 16.20
CA LYS A 206 -7.04 -27.47 16.41
C LYS A 206 -7.24 -28.98 16.38
N GLN A 207 -8.21 -29.46 17.16
CA GLN A 207 -8.70 -30.83 17.02
C GLN A 207 -9.30 -31.02 15.62
N GLY A 208 -8.82 -32.02 14.88
CA GLY A 208 -9.22 -32.24 13.48
C GLY A 208 -8.33 -31.55 12.42
N GLY A 209 -7.22 -30.94 12.83
CA GLY A 209 -6.23 -30.34 11.93
C GLY A 209 -6.37 -28.83 11.76
N GLY A 210 -5.27 -28.20 11.34
CA GLY A 210 -5.17 -26.75 11.23
C GLY A 210 -4.83 -26.05 12.54
N TYR A 211 -4.98 -24.72 12.56
CA TYR A 211 -4.55 -23.87 13.66
C TYR A 211 -5.60 -22.83 14.02
N ARG A 212 -5.67 -22.49 15.30
CA ARG A 212 -6.20 -21.24 15.80
C ARG A 212 -5.00 -20.31 16.04
N ILE A 213 -5.07 -19.11 15.48
CA ILE A 213 -4.00 -18.11 15.53
C ILE A 213 -4.61 -16.83 16.09
N ASP A 214 -4.07 -16.35 17.18
CA ASP A 214 -4.47 -15.11 17.83
C ASP A 214 -3.37 -14.06 17.58
N LEU A 215 -3.76 -12.88 17.09
CA LEU A 215 -2.87 -11.78 16.72
C LEU A 215 -3.22 -10.52 17.50
N ASP A 216 -2.21 -9.91 18.12
CA ASP A 216 -2.34 -8.59 18.71
C ASP A 216 -2.49 -7.53 17.62
N GLY A 217 -3.60 -6.81 17.66
CA GLY A 217 -3.90 -5.75 16.71
C GLY A 217 -3.15 -4.44 17.00
N PRO A 218 -3.23 -3.44 16.10
CA PRO A 218 -2.40 -2.24 16.21
C PRO A 218 -2.68 -1.38 17.44
N ILE A 219 -3.91 -1.43 17.97
CA ILE A 219 -4.30 -0.69 19.17
C ILE A 219 -4.24 -1.56 20.44
N SER A 220 -3.65 -2.75 20.36
CA SER A 220 -3.35 -3.58 21.54
C SER A 220 -2.43 -2.82 22.50
N PRO A 221 -2.61 -2.94 23.84
CA PRO A 221 -1.76 -2.28 24.83
C PRO A 221 -0.28 -2.70 24.75
N PHE A 222 0.02 -3.82 24.10
CA PHE A 222 1.39 -4.33 23.91
C PHE A 222 2.12 -3.68 22.72
N VAL A 223 1.46 -2.81 21.95
CA VAL A 223 2.03 -2.16 20.77
C VAL A 223 2.38 -0.70 21.05
N SER A 224 3.67 -0.37 21.08
CA SER A 224 4.15 1.01 21.27
C SER A 224 4.25 1.83 19.97
N SER A 225 4.42 1.17 18.81
CA SER A 225 4.56 1.80 17.49
C SER A 225 3.34 1.49 16.59
N THR A 226 2.16 1.92 17.06
CA THR A 226 0.84 1.59 16.47
C THR A 226 0.73 1.88 14.98
N LEU A 227 1.30 2.99 14.48
CA LEU A 227 1.19 3.34 13.05
C LEU A 227 2.01 2.42 12.14
N ARG A 228 3.27 2.15 12.52
CA ARG A 228 4.17 1.29 11.70
C ARG A 228 3.71 -0.16 11.76
N TYR A 229 3.41 -0.65 12.96
CA TYR A 229 2.89 -2.00 13.14
C TYR A 229 1.53 -2.14 12.47
N GLY A 230 0.64 -1.15 12.58
CA GLY A 230 -0.68 -1.17 11.95
C GLY A 230 -0.67 -1.31 10.44
N ARG A 231 0.29 -0.68 9.76
CA ARG A 231 0.48 -0.88 8.33
C ARG A 231 0.89 -2.32 7.98
N GLN A 232 1.82 -2.90 8.73
CA GLN A 232 2.24 -4.29 8.52
C GLN A 232 1.15 -5.29 8.87
N PHE A 233 0.43 -5.04 9.97
CA PHE A 233 -0.71 -5.82 10.41
C PHE A 233 -1.80 -5.83 9.35
N ALA A 234 -2.28 -4.68 8.89
CA ALA A 234 -3.26 -4.67 7.82
C ALA A 234 -2.72 -5.22 6.47
N ALA A 235 -1.40 -5.38 6.32
CA ALA A 235 -0.79 -5.98 5.14
C ALA A 235 -0.82 -7.50 5.08
N PHE A 236 -1.05 -8.22 6.19
CA PHE A 236 -1.13 -9.68 6.15
C PHE A 236 -2.43 -10.20 5.56
N LEU A 237 -3.53 -9.44 5.64
CA LEU A 237 -4.88 -9.90 5.27
C LEU A 237 -4.96 -10.68 3.94
N PRO A 238 -4.29 -10.27 2.83
CA PRO A 238 -4.33 -11.02 1.57
C PRO A 238 -3.77 -12.45 1.68
N ALA A 239 -2.94 -12.76 2.69
CA ALA A 239 -2.41 -14.10 2.93
C ALA A 239 -3.51 -15.09 3.38
N LEU A 240 -4.57 -14.61 4.04
CA LEU A 240 -5.72 -15.46 4.38
C LEU A 240 -6.41 -15.97 3.12
N PHE A 241 -6.47 -15.15 2.07
CA PHE A 241 -7.16 -15.48 0.82
C PHE A 241 -6.37 -16.51 -0.02
N LEU A 242 -5.17 -16.89 0.40
CA LEU A 242 -4.44 -18.02 -0.19
C LEU A 242 -4.87 -19.37 0.40
N CYS A 243 -5.44 -19.35 1.61
CA CYS A 243 -5.94 -20.54 2.31
C CYS A 243 -7.32 -20.96 1.75
N GLU A 244 -7.62 -22.25 1.76
CA GLU A 244 -8.89 -22.76 1.21
C GLU A 244 -10.04 -22.65 2.20
N ARG A 245 -9.80 -23.01 3.47
CA ARG A 245 -10.81 -22.99 4.54
C ARG A 245 -10.27 -22.23 5.73
N TRP A 246 -10.84 -21.05 5.95
CA TRP A 246 -10.45 -20.15 7.02
C TRP A 246 -11.63 -19.30 7.47
N GLN A 247 -11.53 -18.80 8.71
CA GLN A 247 -12.36 -17.72 9.25
C GLN A 247 -11.48 -16.76 10.04
N MET A 248 -11.82 -15.48 10.01
CA MET A 248 -11.18 -14.42 10.77
C MET A 248 -12.25 -13.65 11.54
N ARG A 249 -11.95 -13.34 12.80
CA ARG A 249 -12.75 -12.48 13.67
C ARG A 249 -11.84 -11.42 14.26
N ALA A 250 -12.17 -10.16 14.02
CA ALA A 250 -11.41 -9.02 14.50
C ALA A 250 -12.28 -8.18 15.42
N TYR A 251 -11.78 -7.86 16.61
CA TYR A 251 -12.36 -6.81 17.43
C TYR A 251 -11.72 -5.48 17.03
N VAL A 252 -12.53 -4.57 16.51
CA VAL A 252 -12.09 -3.29 15.93
C VAL A 252 -12.79 -2.12 16.61
N HIS A 253 -12.08 -1.01 16.79
CA HIS A 253 -12.57 0.20 17.44
C HIS A 253 -12.56 1.37 16.44
N PRO A 254 -13.44 1.35 15.43
CA PRO A 254 -13.48 2.37 14.39
C PRO A 254 -13.80 3.76 15.01
N PRO A 255 -13.24 4.86 14.49
CA PRO A 255 -13.42 6.20 15.07
C PRO A 255 -14.85 6.71 15.14
N GLN A 256 -15.75 6.21 14.28
CA GLN A 256 -17.17 6.58 14.30
C GLN A 256 -17.99 5.72 15.30
N GLY A 257 -17.35 4.74 15.94
CA GLY A 257 -18.02 3.72 16.74
C GLY A 257 -18.12 4.04 18.21
N ARG A 258 -19.12 3.45 18.86
CA ARG A 258 -19.38 3.59 20.29
C ARG A 258 -18.82 2.42 21.11
N GLY A 259 -17.69 1.84 20.67
CA GLY A 259 -17.06 0.71 21.35
C GLY A 259 -16.42 -0.30 20.40
N ALA A 260 -16.08 -1.47 20.95
CA ALA A 260 -15.59 -2.60 20.19
C ALA A 260 -16.67 -3.13 19.24
N MET A 261 -16.30 -3.37 17.99
CA MET A 261 -17.15 -4.00 16.98
C MET A 261 -16.48 -5.25 16.44
N LEU A 262 -17.29 -6.22 16.05
CA LEU A 262 -16.85 -7.46 15.46
C LEU A 262 -16.81 -7.30 13.94
N TYR A 263 -15.64 -7.44 13.34
CA TYR A 263 -15.43 -7.52 11.91
C TYR A 263 -15.03 -8.95 11.55
N GLN A 264 -15.77 -9.58 10.63
CA GLN A 264 -15.57 -10.98 10.26
C GLN A 264 -15.39 -11.11 8.76
N LEU A 265 -14.48 -11.99 8.37
CA LEU A 265 -14.37 -12.50 7.01
C LEU A 265 -14.10 -13.99 7.09
N ASP A 266 -14.47 -14.73 6.05
CA ASP A 266 -14.15 -16.15 5.92
C ASP A 266 -13.88 -16.52 4.46
N HIS A 267 -13.61 -17.80 4.23
CA HIS A 267 -13.36 -18.39 2.90
C HIS A 267 -14.45 -18.18 1.84
N THR A 268 -15.65 -17.72 2.20
CA THR A 268 -16.71 -17.36 1.23
C THR A 268 -16.61 -15.92 0.73
N SER A 269 -15.68 -15.13 1.27
CA SER A 269 -15.41 -13.76 0.84
C SER A 269 -15.09 -13.69 -0.66
N SER A 270 -15.63 -12.68 -1.35
CA SER A 270 -15.32 -12.39 -2.76
C SER A 270 -13.97 -11.70 -2.96
N LEU A 271 -13.23 -11.42 -1.88
CA LEU A 271 -11.93 -10.78 -1.96
C LEU A 271 -10.84 -11.75 -2.43
N HIS A 272 -9.94 -11.26 -3.28
CA HIS A 272 -8.85 -12.05 -3.83
C HIS A 272 -7.48 -11.59 -3.34
N SER A 273 -6.56 -12.55 -3.20
CA SER A 273 -5.16 -12.23 -2.91
C SER A 273 -4.44 -11.71 -4.16
N HIS A 274 -3.56 -10.74 -3.96
CA HIS A 274 -2.54 -10.37 -4.94
C HIS A 274 -1.17 -10.97 -4.59
N PHE A 275 -1.07 -11.72 -3.49
CA PHE A 275 0.14 -12.44 -3.14
C PHE A 275 0.25 -13.69 -4.02
N LYS A 276 1.49 -14.05 -4.36
CA LYS A 276 1.77 -15.29 -5.07
C LYS A 276 1.80 -16.43 -4.05
N ARG A 277 1.14 -17.53 -4.38
CA ARG A 277 1.34 -18.79 -3.64
C ARG A 277 2.80 -19.18 -3.73
N SER A 278 3.37 -19.62 -2.61
CA SER A 278 4.71 -20.20 -2.67
C SER A 278 4.66 -21.53 -3.41
N GLY A 279 5.75 -21.85 -4.10
CA GLY A 279 5.97 -23.24 -4.53
C GLY A 279 6.12 -24.16 -3.32
N GLU A 280 6.30 -25.45 -3.58
CA GLU A 280 6.44 -26.46 -2.53
C GLU A 280 7.56 -26.14 -1.53
N PHE A 281 8.67 -25.57 -2.02
CA PHE A 281 9.80 -25.10 -1.23
C PHE A 281 10.01 -23.60 -1.43
N ASP A 282 10.28 -22.86 -0.35
CA ASP A 282 10.53 -21.42 -0.43
C ASP A 282 12.02 -21.06 -0.52
N SER A 283 12.90 -22.06 -0.40
CA SER A 283 14.34 -21.94 -0.57
C SER A 283 14.95 -23.23 -1.13
N ARG A 284 16.14 -23.10 -1.74
CA ARG A 284 16.93 -24.27 -2.18
C ARG A 284 17.32 -25.17 -1.01
N LEU A 285 17.60 -24.58 0.15
CA LEU A 285 17.92 -25.34 1.37
C LEU A 285 16.75 -26.24 1.81
N GLU A 286 15.51 -25.73 1.78
CA GLU A 286 14.32 -26.53 2.09
C GLU A 286 14.13 -27.67 1.09
N ALA A 287 14.32 -27.39 -0.21
CA ALA A 287 14.21 -28.39 -1.27
C ALA A 287 15.28 -29.47 -1.14
N ASP A 288 16.53 -29.07 -0.92
CA ASP A 288 17.67 -29.97 -0.75
C ASP A 288 17.50 -30.83 0.51
N PHE A 289 17.02 -30.25 1.62
CA PHE A 289 16.70 -30.99 2.83
C PHE A 289 15.58 -32.00 2.61
N ALA A 290 14.49 -31.62 1.93
CA ALA A 290 13.40 -32.54 1.64
C ALA A 290 13.88 -33.71 0.75
N ASN A 291 14.66 -33.42 -0.29
CA ASN A 291 15.28 -34.42 -1.15
C ASN A 291 16.21 -35.35 -0.36
N GLU A 292 17.07 -34.80 0.50
CA GLU A 292 17.99 -35.60 1.32
C GLU A 292 17.24 -36.45 2.36
N PHE A 293 16.15 -35.91 2.92
CA PHE A 293 15.29 -36.62 3.85
C PHE A 293 14.54 -37.78 3.16
N GLU A 294 13.98 -37.56 1.98
CA GLU A 294 13.35 -38.61 1.17
C GLU A 294 14.34 -39.69 0.74
N GLN A 295 15.56 -39.30 0.35
CA GLN A 295 16.62 -40.25 0.00
C GLN A 295 17.07 -41.11 1.19
N LYS A 296 17.12 -40.53 2.40
CA LYS A 296 17.58 -41.24 3.61
C LYS A 296 16.48 -42.06 4.29
N ILE A 297 15.24 -41.61 4.26
CA ILE A 297 14.12 -42.22 5.02
C ILE A 297 13.18 -43.02 4.10
N GLY A 298 13.15 -42.74 2.79
CA GLY A 298 12.27 -43.37 1.82
C GLY A 298 10.79 -43.00 2.01
N SER A 299 9.98 -43.20 0.95
CA SER A 299 8.53 -42.92 0.93
C SER A 299 7.68 -43.88 1.78
N LYS A 300 8.28 -44.71 2.63
CA LYS A 300 7.57 -45.70 3.46
C LYS A 300 7.49 -45.24 4.92
N ARG A 301 6.38 -44.60 5.26
CA ARG A 301 5.80 -44.73 6.61
C ARG A 301 4.34 -45.16 6.51
N GLY A 302 4.08 -46.43 6.86
CA GLY A 302 2.78 -46.87 7.36
C GLY A 302 1.98 -47.90 6.54
N THR A 303 2.51 -49.12 6.35
CA THR A 303 1.65 -50.32 6.35
C THR A 303 2.09 -51.22 7.51
N GLY A 304 1.21 -51.36 8.52
CA GLY A 304 1.39 -52.13 9.76
C GLY A 304 1.78 -51.24 10.95
N ILE A 305 1.04 -51.15 12.06
CA ILE A 305 -0.07 -51.93 12.64
C ILE A 305 -1.10 -50.92 13.19
#